data_AF-A0A2T2V6P4-F1
#
_entry.id   AF-A0A2T2V6P4-F1
#
_cell.length_a   1.000
_cell.length_b   1.000
_cell.length_c   1.000
_cell.angle_alpha   90.00
_cell.angle_beta   90.00
_cell.angle_gamma   90.00
#
_symmetry.space_group_name_H-M   'P 1'
#
loop_
_entity.id
_entity.type
_entity.pdbx_description
1 polymer ?
#
loop_
_entity_poly.entity_id
_entity_poly.type
_entity_poly.pdbx_seq_one_letter_code
_entity_poly.pdbx_strand_id
1 'polypeptide(L)'
;MVRTLSSLLLAFFVGLAATASPAQAQTKRAGDTFYLKFGAGFSDYTGDFADPFEGFSDGDGFPFGWVGEVGYQTSPSFAVGLAYQAGRYPLVNNDAPGTDPDRLSGQLLGRYTFGAEGWTVSPYIDAGANLSFASRSFDDTGGGPTVGAGLDIVLNDWASFYVESRANFTLGDDAMDGADTGTGYDALSHLGVGLKFNFKTAATPPRVLAVNGPSSAETGESLTYTASVNEGEATQPLTYQWDFGDGSTGSGQTASNTYQESGTYTVTFTASNEAGEDSQTLTVDVVE
;
A
#
# COMPACT_ATOMS: atom_id res chain seq x y z
N MET A 1 -14.23 -31.02 -1.41
CA MET A 1 -13.24 -30.15 -0.76
C MET A 1 -13.23 -28.73 -1.36
N VAL A 2 -13.27 -28.57 -2.69
CA VAL A 2 -13.31 -27.26 -3.36
C VAL A 2 -14.59 -26.45 -3.09
N ARG A 3 -15.77 -27.09 -3.06
CA ARG A 3 -17.06 -26.41 -2.82
C ARG A 3 -17.21 -25.81 -1.41
N THR A 4 -16.61 -26.43 -0.39
CA THR A 4 -16.66 -25.95 1.00
C THR A 4 -15.70 -24.78 1.25
N LEU A 5 -14.58 -24.72 0.50
CA LEU A 5 -13.65 -23.59 0.55
C LEU A 5 -14.28 -22.32 -0.04
N SER A 6 -15.01 -22.41 -1.15
CA SER A 6 -15.67 -21.27 -1.79
C SER A 6 -16.76 -20.63 -0.93
N SER A 7 -17.51 -21.44 -0.17
CA SER A 7 -18.55 -20.95 0.75
C SER A 7 -17.96 -20.27 1.99
N LEU A 8 -16.84 -20.79 2.52
CA LEU A 8 -16.12 -20.13 3.62
C LEU A 8 -15.45 -18.84 3.18
N LEU A 9 -14.88 -18.80 1.97
CA LEU A 9 -14.27 -17.59 1.40
C LEU A 9 -15.33 -16.50 1.22
N LEU A 10 -16.49 -16.85 0.64
CA LEU A 10 -17.60 -15.92 0.45
C LEU A 10 -18.19 -15.45 1.79
N ALA A 11 -18.35 -16.34 2.77
CA ALA A 11 -18.80 -15.98 4.11
C ALA A 11 -17.78 -15.12 4.87
N PHE A 12 -16.48 -15.36 4.66
CA PHE A 12 -15.40 -14.51 5.17
C PHE A 12 -15.46 -13.11 4.53
N PHE A 13 -15.71 -13.01 3.22
CA PHE A 13 -15.87 -11.71 2.54
C PHE A 13 -17.13 -10.94 2.94
N VAL A 14 -18.26 -11.64 3.09
CA VAL A 14 -19.52 -11.02 3.56
C VAL A 14 -19.40 -10.60 5.03
N GLY A 15 -18.71 -11.40 5.86
CA GLY A 15 -18.41 -11.05 7.24
C GLY A 15 -17.48 -9.83 7.37
N LEU A 16 -16.47 -9.71 6.51
CA LEU A 16 -15.56 -8.55 6.46
C LEU A 16 -16.27 -7.25 6.11
N ALA A 17 -17.26 -7.32 5.19
CA ALA A 17 -18.06 -6.18 4.78
C ALA A 17 -19.09 -5.76 5.85
N ALA A 18 -19.58 -6.69 6.67
CA ALA A 18 -20.62 -6.43 7.67
C ALA A 18 -20.12 -5.72 8.95
N THR A 19 -18.80 -5.71 9.20
CA THR A 19 -18.20 -5.00 10.35
C THR A 19 -17.49 -3.69 9.95
N ALA A 20 -17.51 -3.33 8.67
CA ALA A 20 -16.86 -2.16 8.15
C ALA A 20 -17.69 -0.89 8.43
N SER A 21 -17.23 -0.04 9.34
CA SER A 21 -17.58 1.39 9.26
C SER A 21 -16.83 1.96 8.06
N PRO A 22 -17.46 2.76 7.16
CA PRO A 22 -16.79 3.24 5.94
C PRO A 22 -15.52 4.00 6.32
N ALA A 23 -14.37 3.35 6.14
CA ALA A 23 -13.07 3.91 6.44
C ALA A 23 -12.66 4.84 5.29
N GLN A 24 -12.12 6.00 5.64
CA GLN A 24 -11.75 7.07 4.71
C GLN A 24 -10.54 6.63 3.84
N ALA A 25 -10.66 6.75 2.50
CA ALA A 25 -9.70 6.11 1.60
C ALA A 25 -8.32 6.78 1.51
N GLN A 26 -8.19 8.08 1.84
CA GLN A 26 -6.90 8.79 1.76
C GLN A 26 -6.28 9.16 3.10
N THR A 27 -7.06 9.60 4.10
CA THR A 27 -6.52 9.96 5.43
C THR A 27 -5.89 8.78 6.17
N LYS A 28 -6.19 7.54 5.75
CA LYS A 28 -5.60 6.32 6.32
C LYS A 28 -4.57 5.60 5.45
N ARG A 29 -4.42 5.99 4.18
CA ARG A 29 -3.28 5.50 3.37
C ARG A 29 -2.06 6.31 3.78
N ALA A 30 -1.45 5.89 4.91
CA ALA A 30 -0.10 6.31 5.21
C ALA A 30 0.73 6.03 3.95
N GLY A 31 1.43 7.03 3.41
CA GLY A 31 2.59 6.72 2.56
C GLY A 31 3.55 5.84 3.36
N ASP A 32 4.52 5.24 2.67
CA ASP A 32 5.47 4.29 3.27
C ASP A 32 4.79 2.98 3.75
N THR A 33 4.02 2.37 2.85
CA THR A 33 3.39 1.06 3.10
C THR A 33 3.55 0.13 1.90
N PHE A 34 3.81 -1.15 2.19
CA PHE A 34 3.70 -2.19 1.18
C PHE A 34 2.23 -2.59 1.01
N TYR A 35 1.86 -2.95 -0.21
CA TYR A 35 0.59 -3.62 -0.46
C TYR A 35 0.76 -4.83 -1.36
N LEU A 36 -0.18 -5.77 -1.20
CA LEU A 36 -0.34 -6.91 -2.09
C LEU A 36 -1.71 -6.82 -2.75
N LYS A 37 -1.74 -7.01 -4.07
CA LYS A 37 -2.97 -7.28 -4.80
C LYS A 37 -2.96 -8.71 -5.31
N PHE A 38 -4.14 -9.32 -5.28
CA PHE A 38 -4.40 -10.58 -5.95
C PHE A 38 -5.83 -10.58 -6.47
N GLY A 39 -6.00 -11.05 -7.69
CA GLY A 39 -7.30 -11.08 -8.35
C GLY A 39 -7.31 -11.98 -9.56
N ALA A 40 -8.45 -11.98 -10.21
CA ALA A 40 -8.64 -12.69 -11.45
C ALA A 40 -9.63 -11.96 -12.34
N GLY A 41 -9.65 -12.33 -13.61
CA GLY A 41 -10.48 -11.66 -14.58
C GLY A 41 -10.41 -12.28 -15.95
N PHE A 42 -10.86 -11.49 -16.91
CA PHE A 42 -10.87 -11.84 -18.32
C PHE A 42 -9.71 -11.14 -19.00
N SER A 43 -9.02 -11.83 -19.90
CA SER A 43 -8.03 -11.17 -20.75
C SER A 43 -8.26 -11.50 -22.20
N ASP A 44 -8.15 -10.50 -23.06
CA ASP A 44 -8.36 -10.66 -24.48
C ASP A 44 -7.12 -10.23 -25.26
N TYR A 45 -6.82 -11.01 -26.30
CA TYR A 45 -5.74 -10.76 -27.25
C TYR A 45 -6.33 -10.05 -28.47
N THR A 46 -6.29 -8.72 -28.46
CA THR A 46 -6.79 -7.90 -29.55
C THR A 46 -5.59 -7.46 -30.39
N GLY A 47 -5.17 -8.27 -31.36
CA GLY A 47 -4.16 -7.87 -32.35
C GLY A 47 -4.61 -6.69 -33.25
N ASP A 48 -5.90 -6.35 -33.23
CA ASP A 48 -6.46 -5.17 -33.86
C ASP A 48 -7.49 -4.54 -32.90
N PHE A 49 -7.35 -3.26 -32.57
CA PHE A 49 -8.20 -2.53 -31.60
C PHE A 49 -9.66 -2.35 -32.07
N ALA A 50 -10.04 -2.96 -33.19
CA ALA A 50 -11.31 -2.73 -33.85
C ALA A 50 -12.51 -3.40 -33.16
N ASP A 51 -12.36 -4.55 -32.49
CA ASP A 51 -13.52 -5.28 -31.92
C ASP A 51 -13.19 -6.19 -30.71
N PRO A 52 -13.42 -5.75 -29.46
CA PRO A 52 -13.02 -6.46 -28.23
C PRO A 52 -13.96 -7.62 -27.81
N PHE A 53 -14.92 -8.01 -28.66
CA PHE A 53 -15.88 -9.09 -28.34
C PHE A 53 -16.19 -10.03 -29.52
N GLU A 54 -15.63 -9.80 -30.71
CA GLU A 54 -15.75 -10.77 -31.81
C GLU A 54 -14.73 -11.90 -31.65
N GLY A 55 -15.20 -13.16 -31.75
CA GLY A 55 -14.30 -14.31 -31.88
C GLY A 55 -14.38 -15.37 -30.78
N PHE A 56 -15.25 -15.26 -29.78
CA PHE A 56 -15.52 -16.40 -28.90
C PHE A 56 -16.34 -17.46 -29.66
N SER A 57 -15.64 -18.41 -30.29
CA SER A 57 -16.28 -19.55 -30.93
C SER A 57 -16.49 -20.70 -29.93
N ASP A 58 -17.52 -21.52 -30.16
CA ASP A 58 -17.83 -22.68 -29.30
C ASP A 58 -16.66 -23.68 -29.32
N GLY A 59 -15.85 -23.70 -28.26
CA GLY A 59 -14.73 -24.64 -28.08
C GLY A 59 -13.44 -24.03 -27.56
N ASP A 60 -13.30 -22.71 -27.65
CA ASP A 60 -12.13 -21.98 -27.18
C ASP A 60 -12.16 -21.83 -25.64
N GLY A 61 -11.00 -22.02 -24.99
CA GLY A 61 -10.88 -21.91 -23.55
C GLY A 61 -11.38 -20.56 -23.03
N PHE A 62 -12.19 -20.57 -21.97
CA PHE A 62 -12.69 -19.34 -21.36
C PHE A 62 -11.48 -18.47 -20.91
N PRO A 63 -11.41 -17.18 -21.30
CA PRO A 63 -10.19 -16.36 -21.24
C PRO A 63 -9.84 -15.88 -19.82
N PHE A 64 -9.63 -16.81 -18.91
CA PHE A 64 -9.44 -16.53 -17.49
C PHE A 64 -7.95 -16.29 -17.16
N GLY A 65 -7.67 -15.17 -16.51
CA GLY A 65 -6.34 -14.77 -16.05
C GLY A 65 -6.29 -14.46 -14.56
N TRP A 66 -5.16 -14.79 -13.95
CA TRP A 66 -4.78 -14.33 -12.62
C TRP A 66 -3.93 -13.08 -12.72
N VAL A 67 -4.12 -12.16 -11.78
CA VAL A 67 -3.27 -10.98 -11.63
C VAL A 67 -2.80 -10.86 -10.19
N GLY A 68 -1.57 -10.41 -10.03
CA GLY A 68 -1.04 -10.05 -8.72
C GLY A 68 -0.11 -8.86 -8.82
N GLU A 69 0.04 -8.13 -7.72
CA GLU A 69 0.91 -6.97 -7.63
C GLU A 69 1.52 -6.90 -6.23
N VAL A 70 2.84 -6.76 -6.16
CA VAL A 70 3.53 -6.31 -4.96
C VAL A 70 3.89 -4.86 -5.17
N GLY A 71 3.30 -3.98 -4.38
CA GLY A 71 3.51 -2.54 -4.50
C GLY A 71 4.01 -1.89 -3.24
N TYR A 72 4.64 -0.75 -3.42
CA TYR A 72 5.07 0.14 -2.34
C TYR A 72 4.47 1.52 -2.61
N GLN A 73 3.63 1.96 -1.68
CA GLN A 73 2.96 3.24 -1.72
C GLN A 73 3.86 4.29 -1.08
N THR A 74 4.48 5.15 -1.90
CA THR A 74 5.45 6.15 -1.43
C THR A 74 4.77 7.40 -0.84
N SER A 75 3.51 7.64 -1.20
CA SER A 75 2.70 8.75 -0.71
C SER A 75 1.20 8.39 -0.75
N PRO A 76 0.30 9.20 -0.17
CA PRO A 76 -1.15 8.92 -0.23
C PRO A 76 -1.73 8.77 -1.65
N SER A 77 -1.03 9.30 -2.68
CA SER A 77 -1.48 9.25 -4.08
C SER A 77 -0.58 8.43 -4.99
N PHE A 78 0.69 8.20 -4.66
CA PHE A 78 1.63 7.55 -5.57
C PHE A 78 2.16 6.23 -5.04
N ALA A 79 2.24 5.24 -5.92
CA ALA A 79 2.83 3.93 -5.65
C ALA A 79 3.65 3.43 -6.84
N VAL A 80 4.61 2.57 -6.56
CA VAL A 80 5.33 1.76 -7.55
C VAL A 80 5.06 0.29 -7.27
N GLY A 81 4.99 -0.56 -8.30
CA GLY A 81 4.70 -1.97 -8.09
C GLY A 81 5.26 -2.89 -9.16
N LEU A 82 5.51 -4.13 -8.76
CA LEU A 82 5.80 -5.25 -9.65
C LEU A 82 4.53 -6.09 -9.75
N ALA A 83 3.96 -6.14 -10.94
CA ALA A 83 2.76 -6.91 -11.22
C ALA A 83 3.08 -8.11 -12.11
N TYR A 84 2.17 -9.09 -12.10
CA TYR A 84 2.12 -10.14 -13.08
C TYR A 84 0.68 -10.38 -13.55
N GLN A 85 0.57 -10.90 -14.75
CA GLN A 85 -0.65 -11.46 -15.32
C GLN A 85 -0.32 -12.85 -15.88
N ALA A 86 -1.08 -13.86 -15.48
CA ALA A 86 -0.86 -15.24 -15.92
C ALA A 86 -2.18 -15.93 -16.25
N GLY A 87 -2.25 -16.63 -17.39
CA GLY A 87 -3.47 -17.32 -17.78
C GLY A 87 -3.38 -18.00 -19.13
N ARG A 88 -4.47 -18.69 -19.48
CA ARG A 88 -4.67 -19.29 -20.80
C ARG A 88 -5.66 -18.43 -21.55
N TYR A 89 -5.24 -17.94 -22.71
CA TYR A 89 -6.03 -17.02 -23.50
C TYR A 89 -6.11 -17.56 -24.93
N PRO A 90 -7.31 -17.67 -25.51
CA PRO A 90 -7.47 -18.08 -26.90
C PRO A 90 -6.84 -17.04 -27.83
N LEU A 91 -6.23 -17.52 -28.90
CA LEU A 91 -5.64 -16.67 -29.94
C LEU A 91 -6.65 -16.44 -31.05
N VAL A 92 -7.02 -15.18 -31.28
CA VAL A 92 -7.81 -14.80 -32.45
C VAL A 92 -6.94 -14.98 -33.69
N ASN A 93 -7.42 -15.76 -34.67
CA ASN A 93 -6.78 -16.04 -35.97
C ASN A 93 -5.52 -16.93 -35.99
N ASN A 94 -5.21 -17.69 -34.94
CA ASN A 94 -4.11 -18.67 -35.07
C ASN A 94 -4.61 -20.01 -35.64
N ASP A 95 -4.29 -20.26 -36.92
CA ASP A 95 -4.50 -21.55 -37.60
C ASP A 95 -3.61 -22.70 -37.04
N ALA A 96 -2.81 -22.45 -36.00
CA ALA A 96 -2.02 -23.49 -35.34
C ALA A 96 -2.93 -24.43 -34.52
N PRO A 97 -3.06 -25.72 -34.90
CA PRO A 97 -3.98 -26.64 -34.24
C PRO A 97 -3.56 -26.92 -32.79
N GLY A 98 -4.40 -26.51 -31.84
CA GLY A 98 -4.74 -27.32 -30.66
C GLY A 98 -3.95 -27.13 -29.37
N THR A 99 -3.40 -25.97 -29.06
CA THR A 99 -2.81 -25.75 -27.71
C THR A 99 -2.81 -24.26 -27.34
N ASP A 100 -3.76 -23.79 -26.52
CA ASP A 100 -3.69 -22.46 -25.89
C ASP A 100 -2.48 -22.45 -24.93
N PRO A 101 -1.37 -21.74 -25.24
CA PRO A 101 -0.22 -21.74 -24.34
C PRO A 101 -0.55 -20.90 -23.10
N ASP A 102 -0.08 -21.37 -21.95
CA ASP A 102 -0.02 -20.52 -20.75
C ASP A 102 0.82 -19.28 -21.09
N ARG A 103 0.33 -18.08 -20.73
CA ARG A 103 1.05 -16.82 -20.91
C ARG A 103 1.37 -16.23 -19.56
N LEU A 104 2.55 -15.61 -19.46
CA LEU A 104 2.97 -14.85 -18.31
C LEU A 104 3.45 -13.49 -18.77
N SER A 105 2.91 -12.42 -18.21
CA SER A 105 3.42 -11.08 -18.37
C SER A 105 3.82 -10.53 -17.01
N GLY A 106 5.03 -9.96 -16.90
CA GLY A 106 5.46 -9.19 -15.75
C GLY A 106 5.44 -7.69 -16.06
N GLN A 107 5.01 -6.87 -15.12
CA GLN A 107 4.97 -5.41 -15.29
C GLN A 107 5.70 -4.69 -14.16
N LEU A 108 6.38 -3.59 -14.51
CA LEU A 108 6.78 -2.54 -13.57
C LEU A 108 5.83 -1.36 -13.76
N LEU A 109 5.14 -0.95 -12.70
CA LEU A 109 4.05 0.03 -12.74
C LEU A 109 4.34 1.22 -11.82
N GLY A 110 4.04 2.42 -12.29
CA GLY A 110 3.72 3.57 -11.44
C GLY A 110 2.22 3.78 -11.39
N ARG A 111 1.65 3.95 -10.21
CA ARG A 111 0.21 4.19 -9.99
C ARG A 111 -0.03 5.55 -9.36
N TYR A 112 -0.95 6.30 -9.93
CA TYR A 112 -1.51 7.50 -9.32
C TYR A 112 -2.96 7.24 -8.90
N THR A 113 -3.23 7.33 -7.60
CA THR A 113 -4.56 7.16 -6.99
C THR A 113 -5.15 8.53 -6.67
N PHE A 114 -6.31 8.79 -7.24
CA PHE A 114 -7.12 9.96 -6.93
C PHE A 114 -7.90 9.72 -5.64
N GLY A 115 -8.10 10.80 -4.89
CA GLY A 115 -8.93 10.76 -3.70
C GLY A 115 -9.22 12.17 -3.20
N ALA A 116 -10.25 12.24 -2.38
CA ALA A 116 -10.57 13.42 -1.57
C ALA A 116 -11.06 12.95 -0.21
N GLU A 117 -11.14 13.87 0.73
CA GLU A 117 -11.63 13.58 2.09
C GLU A 117 -13.03 12.94 2.04
N GLY A 118 -13.22 11.86 2.79
CA GLY A 118 -14.49 11.13 2.89
C GLY A 118 -14.81 10.18 1.73
N TRP A 119 -13.99 10.06 0.69
CA TRP A 119 -14.24 9.11 -0.40
C TRP A 119 -13.97 7.66 0.07
N THR A 120 -14.90 6.74 -0.25
CA THR A 120 -14.74 5.29 -0.04
C THR A 120 -14.29 4.57 -1.32
N VAL A 121 -14.50 5.20 -2.47
CA VAL A 121 -14.04 4.72 -3.78
C VAL A 121 -12.94 5.64 -4.28
N SER A 122 -11.78 5.08 -4.56
CA SER A 122 -10.61 5.79 -5.06
C SER A 122 -10.26 5.33 -6.47
N PRO A 123 -10.53 6.14 -7.50
CA PRO A 123 -10.06 5.83 -8.84
C PRO A 123 -8.54 5.93 -8.91
N TYR A 124 -7.92 5.16 -9.81
CA TYR A 124 -6.51 5.26 -10.11
C TYR A 124 -6.23 5.03 -11.58
N ILE A 125 -5.07 5.52 -12.01
CA ILE A 125 -4.43 5.17 -13.27
C ILE A 125 -3.06 4.56 -12.97
N ASP A 126 -2.64 3.58 -13.77
CA ASP A 126 -1.28 3.07 -13.75
C ASP A 126 -0.68 3.01 -15.16
N ALA A 127 0.63 3.14 -15.23
CA ALA A 127 1.40 3.02 -16.46
C ALA A 127 2.81 2.53 -16.16
N GLY A 128 3.43 1.91 -17.15
CA GLY A 128 4.82 1.48 -17.02
C GLY A 128 5.28 0.59 -18.17
N ALA A 129 6.11 -0.39 -17.84
CA ALA A 129 6.68 -1.33 -18.80
C ALA A 129 6.19 -2.75 -18.52
N ASN A 130 5.97 -3.52 -19.59
CA ASN A 130 5.65 -4.94 -19.52
C ASN A 130 6.71 -5.77 -20.26
N LEU A 131 6.89 -6.99 -19.78
CA LEU A 131 7.60 -8.08 -20.45
C LEU A 131 6.64 -9.26 -20.50
N SER A 132 6.45 -9.82 -21.69
CA SER A 132 5.53 -10.93 -21.91
C SER A 132 6.28 -12.14 -22.46
N PHE A 133 5.91 -13.31 -21.97
CA PHE A 133 6.56 -14.58 -22.24
C PHE A 133 5.51 -15.58 -22.75
N ALA A 134 5.74 -16.15 -23.93
CA ALA A 134 5.00 -17.32 -24.38
C ALA A 134 5.59 -18.60 -23.74
N SER A 135 4.75 -19.50 -23.23
CA SER A 135 5.21 -20.71 -22.49
C SER A 135 5.99 -21.75 -23.32
N ARG A 136 6.29 -21.53 -24.61
CA ARG A 136 6.92 -22.55 -25.48
C ARG A 136 8.42 -22.37 -25.71
N SER A 137 8.94 -21.16 -25.62
CA SER A 137 10.38 -20.87 -25.63
C SER A 137 10.63 -19.47 -25.08
N PHE A 138 11.83 -19.21 -24.54
CA PHE A 138 12.28 -17.84 -24.25
C PHE A 138 12.57 -17.02 -25.51
N ASP A 139 12.57 -17.68 -26.67
CA ASP A 139 12.79 -17.04 -27.97
C ASP A 139 11.61 -16.12 -28.36
N ASP A 140 10.41 -16.37 -27.82
CA ASP A 140 9.20 -15.56 -28.02
C ASP A 140 8.93 -14.71 -26.76
N THR A 141 9.87 -13.79 -26.50
CA THR A 141 9.76 -12.79 -25.42
C THR A 141 9.66 -11.41 -26.03
N GLY A 142 8.62 -10.66 -25.67
CA GLY A 142 8.44 -9.28 -26.10
C GLY A 142 8.26 -8.32 -24.94
N GLY A 143 8.40 -7.04 -25.22
CA GLY A 143 8.20 -6.01 -24.22
C GLY A 143 7.63 -4.73 -24.81
N GLY A 144 7.05 -3.90 -23.96
CA GLY A 144 6.53 -2.61 -24.39
C GLY A 144 5.82 -1.87 -23.25
N PRO A 145 5.07 -0.81 -23.58
CA PRO A 145 4.37 -0.05 -22.57
C PRO A 145 3.17 -0.83 -22.02
N THR A 146 2.77 -0.51 -20.80
CA THR A 146 1.49 -0.92 -20.24
C THR A 146 0.78 0.29 -19.65
N VAL A 147 -0.53 0.31 -19.77
CA VAL A 147 -1.41 1.33 -19.19
C VAL A 147 -2.64 0.67 -18.60
N GLY A 148 -3.14 1.21 -17.50
CA GLY A 148 -4.31 0.70 -16.82
C GLY A 148 -5.06 1.77 -16.05
N ALA A 149 -6.29 1.45 -15.71
CA ALA A 149 -7.14 2.25 -14.85
C ALA A 149 -7.96 1.33 -13.95
N GLY A 150 -8.31 1.81 -12.76
CA GLY A 150 -9.08 1.01 -11.83
C GLY A 150 -9.71 1.82 -10.71
N LEU A 151 -10.42 1.11 -9.86
CA LEU A 151 -11.09 1.61 -8.67
C LEU A 151 -10.67 0.76 -7.48
N ASP A 152 -10.18 1.40 -6.41
CA ASP A 152 -10.08 0.78 -5.09
C ASP A 152 -11.34 1.13 -4.29
N ILE A 153 -12.08 0.12 -3.82
CA ILE A 153 -13.23 0.26 -2.92
C ILE A 153 -12.77 -0.14 -1.52
N VAL A 154 -12.62 0.86 -0.64
CA VAL A 154 -12.06 0.67 0.70
C VAL A 154 -13.05 -0.05 1.60
N LEU A 155 -12.61 -1.16 2.20
CA LEU A 155 -13.36 -1.89 3.20
C LEU A 155 -12.99 -1.42 4.61
N ASN A 156 -11.68 -1.30 4.85
CA ASN A 156 -11.12 -0.86 6.13
C ASN A 156 -9.67 -0.39 5.92
N ASP A 157 -8.96 -0.12 7.01
CA ASP A 157 -7.60 0.41 7.02
C ASP A 157 -6.55 -0.47 6.32
N TRP A 158 -6.81 -1.76 6.15
CA TRP A 158 -5.85 -2.73 5.65
C TRP A 158 -6.35 -3.50 4.42
N ALA A 159 -7.62 -3.37 4.03
CA ALA A 159 -8.21 -4.09 2.91
C ALA A 159 -9.11 -3.22 2.03
N SER A 160 -9.03 -3.48 0.72
CA SER A 160 -9.92 -2.94 -0.31
C SER A 160 -10.30 -4.03 -1.31
N PHE A 161 -11.49 -3.93 -1.89
CA PHE A 161 -11.75 -4.55 -3.20
C PHE A 161 -11.17 -3.66 -4.29
N TYR A 162 -10.75 -4.25 -5.41
CA TYR A 162 -10.44 -3.48 -6.61
C TYR A 162 -11.12 -4.04 -7.84
N VAL A 163 -11.36 -3.15 -8.80
CA VAL A 163 -11.70 -3.47 -10.18
C VAL A 163 -10.69 -2.73 -11.05
N GLU A 164 -10.10 -3.39 -12.03
CA GLU A 164 -9.10 -2.78 -12.90
C GLU A 164 -9.21 -3.26 -14.34
N SER A 165 -8.82 -2.39 -15.26
CA SER A 165 -8.52 -2.74 -16.64
C SER A 165 -7.08 -2.36 -16.96
N ARG A 166 -6.39 -3.21 -17.71
CA ARG A 166 -5.01 -2.98 -18.16
C ARG A 166 -4.83 -3.44 -19.60
N ALA A 167 -4.05 -2.70 -20.37
CA ALA A 167 -3.53 -3.11 -21.66
C ALA A 167 -2.00 -3.24 -21.57
N ASN A 168 -1.48 -4.38 -22.03
CA ASN A 168 -0.05 -4.63 -22.19
C ASN A 168 0.26 -4.65 -23.68
N PHE A 169 1.09 -3.73 -24.15
CA PHE A 169 1.53 -3.68 -25.54
C PHE A 169 2.89 -4.36 -25.67
N THR A 170 3.01 -5.31 -26.58
CA THR A 170 4.25 -6.06 -26.81
C THR A 170 4.77 -5.68 -28.19
N LEU A 171 5.96 -5.09 -28.25
CA LEU A 171 6.60 -4.72 -29.53
C LEU A 171 7.30 -5.93 -30.13
N GLY A 172 7.21 -6.08 -31.45
CA GLY A 172 7.53 -7.34 -32.14
C GLY A 172 6.28 -8.22 -32.17
N ASP A 173 5.76 -8.44 -33.37
CA ASP A 173 4.50 -9.13 -33.66
C ASP A 173 4.60 -10.65 -33.51
N ASP A 174 5.79 -11.20 -33.68
CA ASP A 174 6.06 -12.61 -33.43
C ASP A 174 6.19 -12.96 -31.94
N ALA A 175 6.36 -11.96 -31.07
CA ALA A 175 6.79 -12.18 -29.69
C ALA A 175 5.73 -12.82 -28.77
N MET A 176 4.45 -12.84 -29.16
CA MET A 176 3.37 -13.42 -28.33
C MET A 176 2.59 -14.55 -28.97
N ASP A 177 2.36 -14.50 -30.28
CA ASP A 177 1.58 -15.50 -31.01
C ASP A 177 2.36 -16.24 -32.11
N GLY A 178 3.60 -15.82 -32.37
CA GLY A 178 4.49 -16.38 -33.40
C GLY A 178 4.04 -16.09 -34.83
N ALA A 179 3.09 -15.16 -35.04
CA ALA A 179 2.49 -14.85 -36.33
C ALA A 179 2.80 -13.41 -36.76
N ASP A 180 3.47 -13.25 -37.90
CA ASP A 180 3.65 -11.95 -38.56
C ASP A 180 2.32 -11.54 -39.22
N THR A 181 1.51 -10.79 -38.47
CA THR A 181 0.19 -10.31 -38.92
C THR A 181 0.25 -8.90 -39.52
N GLY A 182 1.44 -8.30 -39.63
CA GLY A 182 1.68 -7.02 -40.28
C GLY A 182 1.39 -5.77 -39.43
N THR A 183 0.99 -5.92 -38.16
CA THR A 183 0.97 -4.85 -37.16
C THR A 183 2.24 -4.94 -36.32
N GLY A 184 3.03 -3.86 -36.16
CA GLY A 184 4.32 -3.94 -35.45
C GLY A 184 4.26 -4.17 -33.92
N TYR A 185 3.11 -4.56 -33.36
CA TYR A 185 2.90 -4.81 -31.93
C TYR A 185 1.68 -5.72 -31.69
N ASP A 186 1.70 -6.41 -30.55
CA ASP A 186 0.57 -7.16 -29.99
C ASP A 186 -0.01 -6.45 -28.77
N ALA A 187 -1.31 -6.63 -28.50
CA ALA A 187 -1.95 -6.10 -27.29
C ALA A 187 -2.68 -7.20 -26.50
N LEU A 188 -2.32 -7.33 -25.22
CA LEU A 188 -3.02 -8.16 -24.24
C LEU A 188 -3.75 -7.27 -23.25
N SER A 189 -5.08 -7.24 -23.38
CA SER A 189 -5.97 -6.52 -22.48
C SER A 189 -6.42 -7.41 -21.32
N HIS A 190 -6.75 -6.81 -20.18
CA HIS A 190 -7.29 -7.48 -19.00
C HIS A 190 -8.37 -6.62 -18.36
N LEU A 191 -9.42 -7.27 -17.87
CA LEU A 191 -10.41 -6.72 -16.95
C LEU A 191 -10.49 -7.64 -15.72
N GLY A 192 -10.05 -7.15 -14.58
CA GLY A 192 -9.86 -7.92 -13.35
C GLY A 192 -10.59 -7.36 -12.16
N VAL A 193 -10.89 -8.25 -11.21
CA VAL A 193 -11.37 -7.90 -9.88
C VAL A 193 -10.55 -8.65 -8.83
N GLY A 194 -10.41 -8.07 -7.65
CA GLY A 194 -9.64 -8.72 -6.60
C GLY A 194 -9.61 -7.96 -5.29
N LEU A 195 -8.62 -8.32 -4.48
CA LEU A 195 -8.37 -7.74 -3.18
C LEU A 195 -7.01 -7.06 -3.14
N LYS A 196 -6.97 -5.94 -2.45
CA LYS A 196 -5.76 -5.22 -2.09
C LYS A 196 -5.61 -5.24 -0.58
N PHE A 197 -4.44 -5.64 -0.11
CA PHE A 197 -4.07 -5.64 1.31
C PHE A 197 -2.94 -4.66 1.53
N ASN A 198 -3.12 -3.69 2.42
CA ASN A 198 -2.07 -2.76 2.83
C ASN A 198 -1.46 -3.24 4.15
N PHE A 199 -0.13 -3.27 4.21
CA PHE A 199 0.64 -3.70 5.38
C PHE A 199 1.19 -2.46 6.06
N LYS A 200 0.57 -2.05 7.17
CA LYS A 200 1.12 -0.99 8.00
C LYS A 200 2.51 -1.41 8.47
N THR A 201 3.51 -0.58 8.22
CA THR A 201 4.81 -0.71 8.87
C THR A 201 4.59 -0.64 10.37
N ALA A 202 5.23 -1.52 11.14
CA ALA A 202 5.11 -1.49 12.59
C ALA A 202 5.59 -0.12 13.10
N ALA A 203 4.74 0.57 13.87
CA ALA A 203 5.11 1.86 14.42
C ALA A 203 6.27 1.71 15.41
N THR A 204 7.24 2.62 15.34
CA THR A 204 8.41 2.64 16.21
C THR A 204 8.10 3.48 17.45
N PRO A 205 8.24 2.95 18.68
CA PRO A 205 7.99 3.71 19.90
C PRO A 205 9.04 4.80 20.12
N PRO A 206 8.68 5.91 20.79
CA PRO A 206 9.66 6.90 21.20
C PRO A 206 10.58 6.32 22.27
N ARG A 207 11.80 6.84 22.29
CA ARG A 207 12.81 6.59 23.32
C ARG A 207 13.36 7.92 23.79
N VAL A 208 13.29 8.16 25.09
CA VAL A 208 13.88 9.34 25.71
C VAL A 208 15.39 9.13 25.74
N LEU A 209 16.12 9.97 25.01
CA LEU A 209 17.57 9.88 24.86
C LEU A 209 18.28 10.60 26.01
N ALA A 210 17.76 11.75 26.41
CA ALA A 210 18.25 12.50 27.57
C ALA A 210 17.17 13.45 28.10
N VAL A 211 17.23 13.72 29.40
CA VAL A 211 16.49 14.80 30.07
C VAL A 211 17.49 15.63 30.87
N ASN A 212 17.50 16.95 30.65
CA ASN A 212 18.44 17.88 31.26
C ASN A 212 17.69 19.02 31.95
N GLY A 213 18.21 19.44 33.11
CA GLY A 213 17.75 20.61 33.83
C GLY A 213 18.59 20.86 35.07
N PRO A 214 18.30 21.93 35.84
CA PRO A 214 18.97 22.23 37.10
C PRO A 214 18.73 21.12 38.14
N SER A 215 19.76 20.80 38.93
CA SER A 215 19.65 19.89 40.07
C SER A 215 19.36 20.60 41.40
N SER A 216 19.45 21.93 41.44
CA SER A 216 19.16 22.75 42.61
C SER A 216 18.66 24.13 42.21
N ALA A 217 17.86 24.79 43.05
CA ALA A 217 17.32 26.13 42.81
C ALA A 217 16.92 26.83 44.12
N GLU A 218 16.74 28.15 44.06
CA GLU A 218 16.07 28.90 45.12
C GLU A 218 14.55 28.97 44.86
N THR A 219 13.78 29.13 45.94
CA THR A 219 12.32 29.27 45.86
C THR A 219 11.93 30.47 45.00
N GLY A 220 11.00 30.28 44.06
CA GLY A 220 10.55 31.33 43.13
C GLY A 220 11.42 31.50 41.89
N GLU A 221 12.50 30.73 41.73
CA GLU A 221 13.32 30.71 40.50
C GLU A 221 12.60 29.96 39.36
N SER A 222 12.65 30.51 38.15
CA SER A 222 12.14 29.82 36.95
C SER A 222 13.19 28.90 36.36
N LEU A 223 12.93 27.59 36.40
CA LEU A 223 13.83 26.55 35.94
C LEU A 223 13.37 26.04 34.58
N THR A 224 14.32 25.88 33.66
CA THR A 224 14.06 25.35 32.31
C THR A 224 14.60 23.92 32.20
N TYR A 225 13.76 23.04 31.69
CA TYR A 225 14.07 21.64 31.42
C TYR A 225 14.00 21.38 29.93
N THR A 226 14.87 20.49 29.44
CA THR A 226 14.93 20.08 28.04
C THR A 226 15.05 18.58 27.93
N ALA A 227 14.45 17.99 26.90
CA ALA A 227 14.54 16.57 26.61
C ALA A 227 14.81 16.32 25.13
N SER A 228 15.52 15.23 24.83
CA SER A 228 15.74 14.74 23.47
C SER A 228 15.17 13.34 23.31
N VAL A 229 14.58 13.09 22.12
CA VAL A 229 13.90 11.84 21.76
C VAL A 229 14.44 11.37 20.41
N ASN A 230 14.34 10.09 20.09
CA ASN A 230 14.72 9.53 18.78
C ASN A 230 13.73 9.93 17.65
N GLU A 231 13.48 11.23 17.46
CA GLU A 231 12.44 11.76 16.55
C GLU A 231 12.61 11.34 15.08
N GLY A 232 13.85 11.08 14.65
CA GLY A 232 14.14 10.60 13.29
C GLY A 232 13.79 9.13 13.05
N GLU A 233 13.52 8.37 14.10
CA GLU A 233 13.20 6.93 14.04
C GLU A 233 11.78 6.63 14.52
N ALA A 234 11.30 7.36 15.52
CA ALA A 234 9.99 7.14 16.12
C ALA A 234 8.85 7.57 15.19
N THR A 235 7.77 6.81 15.19
CA THR A 235 6.59 7.10 14.36
C THR A 235 5.86 8.34 14.89
N GLN A 236 5.49 9.25 13.99
CA GLN A 236 4.76 10.48 14.31
C GLN A 236 3.24 10.24 14.32
N PRO A 237 2.44 11.03 15.06
CA PRO A 237 2.85 12.17 15.91
C PRO A 237 3.40 11.73 17.27
N LEU A 238 4.41 12.45 17.75
CA LEU A 238 4.91 12.34 19.13
C LEU A 238 4.19 13.31 20.07
N THR A 239 3.88 12.83 21.27
CA THR A 239 3.34 13.63 22.38
C THR A 239 4.38 13.74 23.49
N TYR A 240 4.54 14.94 24.05
CA TYR A 240 5.52 15.23 25.09
C TYR A 240 4.84 15.83 26.32
N GLN A 241 5.12 15.26 27.48
CA GLN A 241 4.52 15.65 28.75
C GLN A 241 5.60 15.78 29.83
N TRP A 242 5.51 16.84 30.62
CA TRP A 242 6.27 17.04 31.85
C TRP A 242 5.36 16.96 33.06
N ASP A 243 5.81 16.28 34.10
CA ASP A 243 5.30 16.37 35.47
C ASP A 243 6.44 16.87 36.35
N PHE A 244 6.27 18.01 37.00
CA PHE A 244 7.33 18.63 37.79
C PHE A 244 7.35 18.13 39.25
N GLY A 245 6.41 17.26 39.65
CA GLY A 245 6.37 16.66 40.98
C GLY A 245 5.77 17.55 42.08
N ASP A 246 5.42 18.80 41.76
CA ASP A 246 4.67 19.74 42.62
C ASP A 246 3.18 19.85 42.24
N GLY A 247 2.74 19.03 41.28
CA GLY A 247 1.39 19.05 40.70
C GLY A 247 1.23 19.94 39.48
N SER A 248 2.27 20.70 39.10
CA SER A 248 2.30 21.42 37.83
C SER A 248 2.79 20.53 36.69
N THR A 249 2.41 20.90 35.46
CA THR A 249 2.69 20.12 34.26
C THR A 249 3.14 21.01 33.11
N GLY A 250 3.93 20.46 32.18
CA GLY A 250 4.37 21.15 30.96
C GLY A 250 4.24 20.29 29.71
N SER A 251 4.41 20.88 28.53
CA SER A 251 4.38 20.17 27.25
C SER A 251 5.51 20.61 26.33
N GLY A 252 5.78 19.81 25.29
CA GLY A 252 6.91 20.02 24.38
C GLY A 252 8.24 19.49 24.93
N GLN A 253 9.28 19.50 24.10
CA GLN A 253 10.63 19.06 24.50
C GLN A 253 11.32 20.03 25.47
N THR A 254 10.86 21.29 25.52
CA THR A 254 11.37 22.30 26.44
C THR A 254 10.20 22.86 27.23
N ALA A 255 10.30 22.82 28.56
CA ALA A 255 9.29 23.38 29.45
C ALA A 255 9.97 24.03 30.67
N SER A 256 9.25 24.92 31.34
CA SER A 256 9.74 25.60 32.54
C SER A 256 8.78 25.46 33.71
N ASN A 257 9.30 25.38 34.93
CA ASN A 257 8.53 25.41 36.17
C ASN A 257 9.15 26.32 37.22
N THR A 258 8.34 26.80 38.15
CA THR A 258 8.76 27.62 39.29
C THR A 258 8.15 27.05 40.57
N TYR A 259 9.00 26.51 41.44
CA TYR A 259 8.59 25.97 42.74
C TYR A 259 8.42 27.10 43.75
N GLN A 260 7.28 27.10 44.46
CA GLN A 260 6.94 28.11 45.46
C GLN A 260 7.29 27.71 46.89
N GLU A 261 7.66 26.45 47.10
CA GLU A 261 8.03 25.90 48.40
C GLU A 261 9.38 25.17 48.27
N SER A 262 10.16 25.16 49.35
CA SER A 262 11.40 24.39 49.41
C SER A 262 11.09 22.89 49.53
N GLY A 263 11.91 22.06 48.91
CA GLY A 263 11.68 20.63 48.85
C GLY A 263 12.46 19.95 47.73
N THR A 264 12.46 18.62 47.76
CA THR A 264 13.04 17.79 46.69
C THR A 264 11.91 17.34 45.77
N TYR A 265 11.97 17.74 44.51
CA TYR A 265 10.96 17.41 43.51
C TYR A 265 11.51 16.44 42.45
N THR A 266 10.69 15.47 42.06
CA THR A 266 11.01 14.54 40.97
C THR A 266 10.32 15.01 39.70
N VAL A 267 11.12 15.50 38.76
CA VAL A 267 10.65 15.94 37.45
C VAL A 267 10.67 14.75 36.50
N THR A 268 9.54 14.45 35.88
CA THR A 268 9.37 13.34 34.94
C THR A 268 9.05 13.89 33.56
N PHE A 269 9.82 13.47 32.56
CA PHE A 269 9.50 13.67 31.15
C PHE A 269 9.00 12.37 30.54
N THR A 270 7.89 12.43 29.80
CA THR A 270 7.31 11.30 29.07
C THR A 270 7.14 11.66 27.60
N ALA A 271 7.60 10.79 26.71
CA ALA A 271 7.34 10.84 25.28
C ALA A 271 6.47 9.64 24.87
N SER A 272 5.42 9.86 24.08
CA SER A 272 4.49 8.80 23.65
C SER A 272 4.00 8.93 22.21
N ASN A 273 3.64 7.80 21.61
CA ASN A 273 2.94 7.71 20.32
C ASN A 273 2.04 6.46 20.27
N GLU A 274 1.52 6.12 19.09
CA GLU A 274 0.66 4.93 18.91
C GLU A 274 1.34 3.58 19.22
N ALA A 275 2.68 3.54 19.20
CA ALA A 275 3.46 2.32 19.46
C ALA A 275 3.80 2.13 20.94
N GLY A 276 3.75 3.20 21.75
CA GLY A 276 4.05 3.13 23.18
C GLY A 276 4.58 4.46 23.74
N GLU A 277 5.16 4.37 24.93
CA GLU A 277 5.73 5.51 25.65
C GLU A 277 7.05 5.14 26.32
N ASP A 278 7.89 6.14 26.55
CA ASP A 278 9.11 6.05 27.34
C ASP A 278 9.24 7.30 28.23
N SER A 279 9.87 7.15 29.39
CA SER A 279 9.99 8.23 30.37
C SER A 279 11.33 8.22 31.09
N GLN A 280 11.77 9.41 31.50
CA GLN A 280 12.96 9.59 32.33
C GLN A 280 12.71 10.67 33.38
N THR A 281 13.42 10.54 34.50
CA THR A 281 13.27 11.42 35.66
C THR A 281 14.56 12.12 36.01
N LEU A 282 14.46 13.32 36.56
CA LEU A 282 15.53 14.04 37.24
C LEU A 282 15.01 14.59 38.57
N THR A 283 15.94 14.87 39.48
CA THR A 283 15.62 15.41 40.79
C THR A 283 16.15 16.83 40.89
N VAL A 284 15.36 17.73 41.47
CA VAL A 284 15.76 19.09 41.78
C VAL A 284 15.53 19.37 43.27
N ASP A 285 16.54 19.91 43.93
CA ASP A 285 16.48 20.34 45.33
C ASP A 285 16.25 21.86 45.40
N VAL A 286 15.08 22.27 45.90
CA VAL A 286 14.70 23.68 46.06
C VAL A 286 14.93 24.12 47.50
N VAL A 287 15.71 25.19 47.67
CA VAL A 287 16.04 25.77 48.97
C VAL A 287 15.45 27.17 49.13
N GLU A 288 15.43 27.68 50.36
CA GLU A 288 15.04 29.07 50.66
C GLU A 288 16.08 30.10 50.21
#